data_AF-A0A965XL51-F1
#
_entry.id   AF-A0A965XL51-F1
#
_cell.length_a   1.000
_cell.length_b   1.000
_cell.length_c   1.000
_cell.angle_alpha   90.00
_cell.angle_beta   90.00
_cell.angle_gamma   90.00
#
_symmetry.space_group_name_H-M   'P 1'
#
loop_
_entity.id
_entity.type
_entity.pdbx_description
1 polymer ?
#
loop_
_entity_poly.entity_id
_entity_poly.type
_entity_poly.pdbx_seq_one_letter_code
_entity_poly.pdbx_strand_id
1 'polypeptide(L)'
;MASRQVIFNPEEFEPNKAITRADFAEYIVRALGIYREGTTHENRFQDVSATGERTLAILIANEYGIVSGYSDGTFRGDNQIIREEAMVMYLRAMKITKLVGSDENRYQSYTDYSQVSEWAKTNVKNVLSAHIFNGTTATKISPKAT
;
A
#
# COMPACT_ATOMS: atom_id res chain seq x y z
N MET A 1 2.03 -25.40 3.77
CA MET A 1 1.28 -24.19 4.20
C MET A 1 2.21 -22.99 4.12
N ALA A 2 2.30 -22.34 2.96
CA ALA A 2 3.42 -21.42 2.68
C ALA A 2 3.15 -19.93 2.99
N SER A 3 1.90 -19.47 3.09
CA SER A 3 1.64 -18.01 3.09
C SER A 3 1.28 -17.37 4.43
N ARG A 4 1.22 -18.08 5.56
CA ARG A 4 0.65 -17.56 6.83
C ARG A 4 -0.67 -16.79 6.64
N GLN A 5 -1.46 -17.16 5.62
CA GLN A 5 -2.68 -16.47 5.18
C GLN A 5 -2.51 -14.98 4.82
N VAL A 6 -1.29 -14.54 4.47
CA VAL A 6 -1.01 -13.18 3.99
C VAL A 6 -1.27 -13.05 2.49
N ILE A 7 -0.87 -14.04 1.70
CA ILE A 7 -1.04 -14.07 0.24
C ILE A 7 -2.29 -14.88 -0.10
N PHE A 8 -3.16 -14.33 -0.95
CA PHE A 8 -4.35 -14.97 -1.48
C PHE A 8 -3.99 -16.02 -2.53
N ASN A 9 -4.73 -17.13 -2.56
CA ASN A 9 -4.55 -18.26 -3.48
C ASN A 9 -3.07 -18.62 -3.75
N PRO A 10 -2.29 -19.00 -2.72
CA PRO A 10 -0.85 -19.24 -2.88
C PRO A 10 -0.51 -20.41 -3.82
N GLU A 11 -1.51 -21.21 -4.20
CA GLU A 11 -1.37 -22.32 -5.16
C GLU A 11 -1.22 -21.81 -6.60
N GLU A 12 -1.70 -20.60 -6.91
CA GLU A 12 -1.54 -19.90 -8.18
C GLU A 12 -0.83 -18.56 -7.98
N PHE A 13 0.39 -18.61 -7.43
CA PHE A 13 1.18 -17.39 -7.23
C PHE A 13 1.65 -16.81 -8.58
N GLU A 14 1.04 -15.70 -8.99
CA GLU A 14 1.39 -14.94 -10.19
C GLU A 14 2.20 -13.68 -9.82
N PRO A 15 3.53 -13.75 -9.63
CA PRO A 15 4.33 -12.63 -9.10
C PRO A 15 4.33 -11.37 -9.97
N ASN A 16 4.03 -11.52 -11.26
CA ASN A 16 4.03 -10.41 -12.23
C ASN A 16 2.62 -9.86 -12.50
N LYS A 17 1.58 -10.42 -11.88
CA LYS A 17 0.21 -9.95 -12.05
C LYS A 17 0.06 -8.62 -11.31
N ALA A 18 -0.42 -7.60 -12.02
CA ALA A 18 -0.78 -6.35 -11.39
C ALA A 18 -1.87 -6.59 -10.34
N ILE A 19 -1.73 -5.96 -9.18
CA ILE A 19 -2.69 -6.07 -8.07
C ILE A 19 -3.51 -4.79 -7.94
N THR A 20 -4.68 -4.91 -7.34
CA THR A 20 -5.54 -3.75 -7.07
C THR A 20 -5.12 -3.03 -5.79
N ARG A 21 -5.60 -1.79 -5.62
CA ARG A 21 -5.46 -1.05 -4.36
C ARG A 21 -6.12 -1.79 -3.18
N ALA A 22 -7.24 -2.47 -3.43
CA ALA A 22 -7.91 -3.28 -2.43
C ALA A 22 -7.06 -4.48 -1.99
N ASP A 23 -6.47 -5.20 -2.95
CA ASP A 23 -5.60 -6.34 -2.64
C ASP A 23 -4.38 -5.90 -1.83
N PHE A 24 -3.77 -4.77 -2.20
CA PHE A 24 -2.61 -4.25 -1.46
C PHE A 24 -2.98 -3.82 -0.02
N ALA A 25 -4.16 -3.25 0.19
CA ALA A 25 -4.65 -2.92 1.53
C ALA A 25 -4.82 -4.19 2.38
N GLU A 26 -5.39 -5.24 1.80
CA GLU A 26 -5.55 -6.54 2.46
C GLU A 26 -4.20 -7.15 2.86
N TYR A 27 -3.21 -7.15 1.96
CA TYR A 27 -1.89 -7.67 2.27
C TYR A 27 -1.23 -6.94 3.43
N ILE A 28 -1.33 -5.60 3.51
CA ILE A 28 -0.77 -4.84 4.62
C ILE A 28 -1.49 -5.19 5.93
N VAL A 29 -2.82 -5.19 5.93
CA VAL A 29 -3.64 -5.46 7.13
C VAL A 29 -3.36 -6.85 7.69
N ARG A 30 -3.23 -7.85 6.81
CA ARG A 30 -2.86 -9.22 7.19
C ARG A 30 -1.42 -9.31 7.68
N ALA A 31 -0.47 -8.67 6.98
CA ALA A 31 0.94 -8.68 7.36
C ALA A 31 1.19 -8.02 8.74
N LEU A 32 0.41 -6.99 9.08
CA LEU A 32 0.44 -6.35 10.39
C LEU A 32 -0.30 -7.15 11.49
N GLY A 33 -1.00 -8.23 11.14
CA GLY A 33 -1.77 -9.05 12.09
C GLY A 33 -2.99 -8.32 12.67
N ILE A 34 -3.52 -7.32 11.97
CA ILE A 34 -4.65 -6.51 12.40
C ILE A 34 -5.95 -6.86 11.67
N TYR A 35 -5.94 -7.87 10.80
CA TYR A 35 -7.15 -8.43 10.19
C TYR A 35 -7.98 -9.14 11.28
N ARG A 36 -9.19 -8.64 11.56
CA ARG A 36 -10.08 -9.17 12.60
C ARG A 36 -11.47 -9.38 12.03
N GLU A 37 -11.90 -10.64 11.96
CA GLU A 37 -13.24 -11.00 11.51
C GLU A 37 -14.28 -10.75 12.60
N GLY A 38 -15.53 -10.56 12.19
CA GLY A 38 -16.67 -10.38 13.11
C GLY A 38 -16.76 -9.00 13.79
N THR A 39 -15.84 -8.09 13.49
CA THR A 39 -15.88 -6.69 13.97
C THR A 39 -16.56 -5.78 12.96
N THR A 40 -17.39 -4.85 13.46
CA THR A 40 -18.00 -3.80 12.63
C THR A 40 -17.06 -2.62 12.56
N HIS A 41 -16.81 -2.14 11.35
CA HIS A 41 -16.00 -0.95 11.07
C HIS A 41 -16.84 0.09 10.32
N GLU A 42 -16.59 1.36 10.57
CA GLU A 42 -17.29 2.44 9.88
C GLU A 42 -16.88 2.48 8.41
N ASN A 43 -17.87 2.41 7.51
CA ASN A 43 -17.61 2.60 6.09
C ASN A 43 -17.75 4.07 5.70
N ARG A 44 -16.63 4.68 5.33
CA ARG A 44 -16.53 6.09 4.92
C ARG A 44 -16.43 6.27 3.40
N PHE A 45 -16.46 5.18 2.63
CA PHE A 45 -16.26 5.20 1.18
C PHE A 45 -17.56 4.89 0.45
N GLN A 46 -17.87 5.71 -0.56
CA GLN A 46 -19.11 5.56 -1.34
C GLN A 46 -19.07 4.36 -2.30
N ASP A 47 -17.87 3.94 -2.69
CA ASP A 47 -17.61 2.86 -3.65
C ASP A 47 -17.17 1.55 -2.99
N VAL A 48 -17.23 1.46 -1.66
CA VAL A 48 -16.95 0.22 -0.92
C VAL A 48 -18.28 -0.35 -0.43
N SER A 49 -18.64 -1.55 -0.88
CA SER A 49 -19.86 -2.22 -0.44
C SER A 49 -19.71 -2.74 1.00
N ALA A 50 -20.82 -2.99 1.70
CA ALA A 50 -20.78 -3.51 3.07
C ALA A 50 -20.33 -4.98 3.18
N THR A 51 -20.38 -5.75 2.08
CA THR A 51 -20.21 -7.22 2.10
C THR A 51 -19.24 -7.75 1.04
N GLY A 52 -18.34 -6.92 0.50
CA GLY A 52 -17.33 -7.33 -0.49
C GLY A 52 -16.16 -8.09 0.13
N GLU A 53 -15.50 -8.93 -0.67
CA GLU A 53 -14.37 -9.78 -0.22
C GLU A 53 -13.23 -8.96 0.43
N ARG A 54 -12.95 -7.77 -0.10
CA ARG A 54 -11.91 -6.85 0.45
C ARG A 54 -12.47 -5.75 1.34
N THR A 55 -13.80 -5.67 1.53
CA THR A 55 -14.43 -4.60 2.32
C THR A 55 -13.81 -4.52 3.70
N LEU A 56 -13.77 -5.64 4.42
CA LEU A 56 -13.25 -5.66 5.79
C LEU A 56 -11.80 -5.17 5.87
N ALA A 57 -10.95 -5.61 4.93
CA ALA A 57 -9.57 -5.16 4.84
C ALA A 57 -9.45 -3.65 4.63
N ILE A 58 -10.25 -3.09 3.70
CA ILE A 58 -10.25 -1.67 3.38
C ILE A 58 -10.68 -0.85 4.60
N LEU A 59 -11.72 -1.28 5.31
CA LEU A 59 -12.22 -0.57 6.49
C LEU A 59 -11.22 -0.61 7.65
N ILE A 60 -10.61 -1.76 7.93
CA ILE A 60 -9.54 -1.88 8.93
C ILE A 60 -8.35 -1.01 8.54
N ALA A 61 -7.92 -1.07 7.27
CA ALA A 61 -6.83 -0.23 6.79
C ALA A 61 -7.14 1.26 6.95
N ASN A 62 -8.40 1.68 6.79
CA ASN A 62 -8.80 3.06 6.98
C ASN A 62 -8.78 3.47 8.46
N GLU A 63 -9.30 2.63 9.35
CA GLU A 63 -9.29 2.86 10.80
C GLU A 63 -7.85 3.04 11.33
N TYR A 64 -6.92 2.23 10.85
CA TYR A 64 -5.50 2.33 11.23
C TYR A 64 -4.73 3.42 10.45
N GLY A 65 -5.40 4.19 9.59
CA GLY A 65 -4.81 5.27 8.81
C GLY A 65 -3.83 4.80 7.73
N ILE A 66 -3.86 3.52 7.34
CA ILE A 66 -3.04 2.93 6.27
C ILE A 66 -3.55 3.40 4.91
N VAL A 67 -4.87 3.40 4.72
CA VAL A 67 -5.52 3.94 3.52
C VAL A 67 -6.31 5.20 3.81
N SER A 68 -6.36 6.04 2.78
CA SER A 68 -7.25 7.19 2.71
C SER A 68 -7.97 7.14 1.37
N GLY A 69 -9.21 7.60 1.36
CA GLY A 69 -9.95 7.82 0.12
C GLY A 69 -9.43 9.06 -0.61
N TYR A 70 -10.02 9.28 -1.77
CA TYR A 70 -9.90 10.51 -2.54
C TYR A 70 -10.89 11.56 -2.00
N SER A 71 -10.71 12.81 -2.42
CA SER A 71 -11.54 13.94 -1.97
C SER A 71 -13.02 13.82 -2.37
N ASP A 72 -13.34 12.97 -3.34
CA ASP A 72 -14.71 12.66 -3.78
C ASP A 72 -15.40 11.62 -2.88
N GLY A 73 -14.73 11.12 -1.83
CA GLY A 73 -15.27 10.11 -0.93
C GLY A 73 -15.16 8.68 -1.45
N THR A 74 -14.37 8.43 -2.51
CA THR A 74 -14.12 7.08 -3.03
C THR A 74 -12.79 6.52 -2.54
N PHE A 75 -12.66 5.19 -2.47
CA PHE A 75 -11.41 4.48 -2.22
C PHE A 75 -10.71 4.04 -3.52
N ARG A 76 -11.50 3.75 -4.56
CA ARG A 76 -11.14 3.21 -5.87
C ARG A 76 -10.40 1.88 -5.77
N GLY A 77 -11.03 0.94 -5.05
CA GLY A 77 -10.42 -0.34 -4.68
C GLY A 77 -9.99 -1.20 -5.86
N ASP A 78 -10.78 -1.20 -6.93
CA ASP A 78 -10.56 -2.04 -8.12
C ASP A 78 -9.49 -1.49 -9.08
N ASN A 79 -9.03 -0.26 -8.87
CA ASN A 79 -7.96 0.31 -9.68
C ASN A 79 -6.63 -0.42 -9.39
N GLN A 80 -5.86 -0.64 -10.44
CA GLN A 80 -4.46 -1.08 -10.29
C GLN A 80 -3.70 -0.05 -9.46
N ILE A 81 -2.98 -0.53 -8.45
CA ILE A 81 -2.18 0.34 -7.61
C ILE A 81 -0.89 0.72 -8.35
N ILE A 82 -0.61 2.02 -8.43
CA ILE A 82 0.70 2.47 -8.93
C ILE A 82 1.72 2.49 -7.79
N ARG A 83 3.01 2.37 -8.14
CA ARG A 83 4.10 2.23 -7.16
C ARG A 83 4.17 3.34 -6.11
N GLU A 84 3.94 4.59 -6.47
CA GLU A 84 3.95 5.67 -5.47
C GLU A 84 2.77 5.59 -4.48
N GLU A 85 1.61 5.10 -4.91
CA GLU A 85 0.46 4.87 -4.03
C GLU A 85 0.76 3.72 -3.06
N ALA A 86 1.38 2.64 -3.56
CA ALA A 86 1.83 1.54 -2.72
C ALA A 86 2.84 2.01 -1.66
N MET A 87 3.81 2.85 -2.05
CA MET A 87 4.79 3.44 -1.13
C MET A 87 4.13 4.32 -0.06
N VAL A 88 3.07 5.05 -0.41
CA VAL A 88 2.31 5.88 0.54
C VAL A 88 1.57 5.02 1.57
N MET A 89 0.88 3.97 1.12
CA MET A 89 0.23 3.02 2.03
C MET A 89 1.25 2.34 2.94
N TYR A 90 2.42 1.98 2.41
CA TYR A 90 3.46 1.32 3.19
C TYR A 90 4.12 2.25 4.21
N LEU A 91 4.36 3.53 3.90
CA LEU A 91 4.87 4.47 4.92
C LEU A 91 3.88 4.58 6.09
N ARG A 92 2.57 4.60 5.81
CA ARG A 92 1.55 4.66 6.86
C ARG A 92 1.58 3.40 7.72
N ALA A 93 1.81 2.22 7.13
CA ALA A 93 2.06 0.99 7.86
C ALA A 93 3.35 1.06 8.71
N MET A 94 4.45 1.61 8.17
CA MET A 94 5.70 1.81 8.90
C MET A 94 5.54 2.70 10.14
N LYS A 95 4.64 3.70 10.10
CA LYS A 95 4.34 4.53 11.27
C LYS A 95 3.72 3.72 12.41
N ILE A 96 2.92 2.69 12.10
CA ILE A 96 2.34 1.79 13.12
C ILE A 96 3.45 0.98 13.79
N THR A 97 4.41 0.47 13.01
CA THR A 97 5.54 -0.32 13.52
C THR A 97 6.71 0.54 14.02
N LYS A 98 6.60 1.86 13.93
CA LYS A 98 7.65 2.85 14.28
C LYS A 98 8.97 2.63 13.52
N LEU A 99 8.89 2.07 12.31
CA LEU A 99 10.06 1.90 11.46
C LEU A 99 10.47 3.25 10.85
N VAL A 100 11.76 3.56 10.91
CA VAL A 100 12.35 4.79 10.37
C VAL A 100 13.50 4.45 9.42
N GLY A 101 13.67 5.27 8.38
CA GLY A 101 14.78 5.17 7.45
C GLY A 101 16.02 5.94 7.91
N SER A 102 17.17 5.63 7.32
CA SER A 102 18.44 6.27 7.63
C SER A 102 19.22 6.75 6.40
N ASP A 103 18.92 6.25 5.19
CA ASP A 103 19.56 6.69 3.96
C ASP A 103 18.79 7.87 3.34
N GLU A 104 19.06 9.09 3.82
CA GLU A 104 18.30 10.28 3.41
C GLU A 104 18.55 10.72 1.96
N ASN A 105 19.66 10.29 1.35
CA ASN A 105 20.09 10.69 0.02
C ASN A 105 19.60 9.75 -1.09
N ARG A 106 19.07 8.58 -0.72
CA ARG A 106 18.62 7.56 -1.67
C ARG A 106 17.60 8.08 -2.68
N TYR A 107 16.66 8.91 -2.23
CA TYR A 107 15.60 9.45 -3.09
C TYR A 107 16.17 10.21 -4.29
N GLN A 108 17.17 11.07 -4.06
CA GLN A 108 17.82 11.89 -5.09
C GLN A 108 18.81 11.10 -5.95
N SER A 109 19.20 9.88 -5.57
CA SER A 109 20.06 9.03 -6.40
C SER A 109 19.32 8.42 -7.61
N TYR A 110 17.99 8.38 -7.55
CA TYR A 110 17.18 7.92 -8.67
C TYR A 110 17.04 9.03 -9.71
N THR A 111 17.04 8.67 -10.98
CA THR A 111 16.99 9.63 -12.11
C THR A 111 15.59 10.16 -12.41
N ASP A 112 14.55 9.42 -11.99
CA ASP A 112 13.14 9.72 -12.21
C ASP A 112 12.43 10.22 -10.93
N TYR A 113 13.19 10.64 -9.92
CA TYR A 113 12.64 11.13 -8.65
C TYR A 113 11.64 12.29 -8.85
N SER A 114 11.86 13.12 -9.87
CA SER A 114 11.00 14.24 -10.24
C SER A 114 9.62 13.82 -10.80
N GLN A 115 9.45 12.55 -11.18
CA GLN A 115 8.16 12.01 -11.63
C GLN A 115 7.24 11.64 -10.46
N VAL A 116 7.77 11.60 -9.23
CA VAL A 116 6.96 11.37 -8.03
C VAL A 116 6.04 12.57 -7.83
N SER A 117 4.75 12.31 -7.64
CA SER A 117 3.80 13.40 -7.39
C SER A 117 4.10 14.07 -6.03
N GLU A 118 3.87 15.38 -5.95
CA GLU A 118 4.23 16.17 -4.76
C GLU A 118 3.57 15.63 -3.48
N TRP A 119 2.32 15.16 -3.56
CA TRP A 119 1.60 14.55 -2.43
C TRP A 119 2.25 13.23 -1.94
N ALA A 120 2.97 12.52 -2.81
CA ALA A 120 3.62 11.24 -2.51
C ALA A 120 5.09 11.41 -2.08
N LYS A 121 5.73 12.53 -2.39
CA LYS A 121 7.18 12.77 -2.29
C LYS A 121 7.78 12.41 -0.94
N THR A 122 7.24 12.94 0.16
CA THR A 122 7.73 12.62 1.52
C THR A 122 7.57 11.14 1.83
N ASN A 123 6.48 10.53 1.37
CA ASN A 123 6.23 9.11 1.59
C ASN A 123 7.26 8.24 0.86
N VAL A 124 7.46 8.51 -0.43
CA VAL A 124 8.45 7.81 -1.27
C VAL A 124 9.86 7.98 -0.72
N LYS A 125 10.25 9.21 -0.31
CA LYS A 125 11.58 9.45 0.30
C LYS A 125 11.82 8.55 1.52
N ASN A 126 10.85 8.48 2.43
CA ASN A 126 11.03 7.76 3.68
C ASN A 126 11.04 6.23 3.51
N VAL A 127 10.20 5.67 2.63
CA VAL A 127 10.23 4.21 2.40
C VAL A 127 11.50 3.76 1.69
N LEU A 128 12.04 4.59 0.79
CA LEU A 128 13.33 4.34 0.14
C LEU A 128 14.46 4.45 1.17
N SER A 129 14.44 5.48 2.02
CA SER A 129 15.43 5.67 3.08
C SER A 129 15.51 4.51 4.08
N ALA A 130 14.40 3.78 4.25
CA ALA A 130 14.32 2.57 5.08
C ALA A 130 14.67 1.27 4.33
N HIS A 131 15.00 1.34 3.04
CA HIS A 131 15.25 0.18 2.17
C HIS A 131 14.08 -0.82 2.06
N ILE A 132 12.89 -0.41 2.46
CA ILE A 132 11.66 -1.23 2.38
C ILE A 132 11.16 -1.29 0.94
N PHE A 133 11.25 -0.18 0.23
CA PHE A 133 11.15 -0.17 -1.22
C PHE A 133 12.52 0.02 -1.84
N ASN A 134 12.74 -0.67 -2.95
CA ASN A 134 13.83 -0.41 -3.87
C ASN A 134 13.27 0.09 -5.20
N GLY A 135 14.10 0.82 -5.94
CA GLY A 135 13.83 1.13 -7.34
C GLY A 135 13.59 -0.14 -8.16
N THR A 136 12.83 -0.01 -9.25
CA THR A 136 12.67 -1.09 -10.24
C THR A 136 13.98 -1.41 -10.94
N THR A 137 14.88 -0.43 -10.99
CA THR A 137 16.28 -0.61 -11.39
C THR A 137 17.18 0.12 -10.39
N ALA A 138 18.50 0.01 -10.59
CA ALA A 138 19.48 0.75 -9.80
C ALA A 138 19.29 2.29 -9.86
N THR A 139 18.64 2.80 -10.92
CA THR A 139 18.54 4.25 -11.19
C THR A 139 17.12 4.74 -11.38
N LYS A 140 16.10 3.87 -11.30
CA LYS A 140 14.68 4.26 -11.46
C LYS A 140 13.79 3.76 -10.35
N ILE A 141 12.93 4.65 -9.83
CA ILE A 141 11.83 4.35 -8.90
C ILE A 141 10.64 3.75 -9.67
N SER A 142 10.37 4.30 -10.86
CA SER A 142 9.18 4.07 -11.68
C SER A 142 7.88 4.37 -10.93
N PRO A 143 7.67 5.60 -10.41
CA PRO A 143 6.59 5.88 -9.46
C PRO A 143 5.17 5.71 -10.03
N LYS A 144 5.02 5.78 -11.35
CA LYS A 144 3.73 5.64 -12.05
C LYS A 144 3.46 4.25 -12.61
N ALA A 145 4.40 3.30 -12.47
CA ALA A 145 4.20 1.94 -12.95
C ALA A 145 3.24 1.19 -12.04
N THR A 146 2.50 0.24 -12.62
CA THR A 146 1.67 -0.76 -11.94
C THR A 146 2.44 -2.06 -11.71
#